data_AF-A0A7Y4WW28-F1
#
_entry.id   AF-A0A7Y4WW28-F1
#
_cell.length_a   1.000
_cell.length_b   1.000
_cell.length_c   1.000
_cell.angle_alpha   90.00
_cell.angle_beta   90.00
_cell.angle_gamma   90.00
#
_symmetry.space_group_name_H-M   'P 1'
#
loop_
_entity.id
_entity.type
_entity.pdbx_description
1 polymer ?
#
loop_
_entity_poly.entity_id
_entity_poly.type
_entity_poly.pdbx_seq_one_letter_code
_entity_poly.pdbx_strand_id
1 'polypeptide(L)'
;GIAAAVAALPGVASSASAPEVRMALYRSRLGWPVSRVRYGGYQVPEYAGSTQVVTPRFIRHAHRAGLLVQVWTVNEEVDMRRLLAWGADALITDRPALARAVVEATGGRR
;
A
#
# COMPACT_ATOMS: atom_id res chain seq x y z
N GLY A 1 -2.82 -18.74 -27.58
CA GLY A 1 -3.71 -17.94 -26.71
C GLY A 1 -3.45 -18.28 -25.27
N ILE A 2 -3.62 -17.33 -24.35
CA ILE A 2 -3.31 -17.44 -22.90
C ILE A 2 -3.86 -18.74 -22.28
N ALA A 3 -5.03 -19.20 -22.73
CA ALA A 3 -5.64 -20.46 -22.29
C ALA A 3 -4.78 -21.72 -22.54
N ALA A 4 -3.97 -21.75 -23.61
CA ALA A 4 -3.12 -22.91 -23.92
C ALA A 4 -1.85 -22.99 -23.06
N ALA A 5 -1.38 -21.85 -22.52
CA ALA A 5 -0.20 -21.81 -21.66
C ALA A 5 -0.51 -22.24 -20.21
N VAL A 6 -1.75 -22.04 -19.76
CA VAL A 6 -2.23 -22.41 -18.41
C VAL A 6 -2.42 -23.91 -18.26
N ALA A 7 -2.80 -24.62 -19.33
CA ALA A 7 -3.09 -26.05 -19.27
C ALA A 7 -1.84 -26.96 -19.17
N ALA A 8 -0.65 -26.44 -19.48
CA ALA A 8 0.57 -27.26 -19.54
C ALA A 8 1.34 -27.40 -18.22
N LEU A 9 0.93 -26.71 -17.13
CA LEU A 9 1.62 -26.72 -15.83
C LEU A 9 0.62 -26.74 -14.66
N PRO A 10 0.20 -27.91 -14.16
CA PRO A 10 -0.66 -27.98 -13.00
C PRO A 10 0.15 -27.66 -11.75
N GLY A 11 0.01 -26.44 -11.21
CA GLY A 11 0.65 -26.00 -9.96
C GLY A 11 1.22 -24.57 -9.94
N VAL A 12 1.21 -23.84 -11.05
CA VAL A 12 1.66 -22.43 -11.08
C VAL A 12 0.45 -21.50 -11.10
N ALA A 13 0.32 -20.69 -10.05
CA ALA A 13 -0.66 -19.62 -9.93
C ALA A 13 -0.56 -18.68 -11.14
N SER A 14 -1.62 -18.61 -11.94
CA SER A 14 -1.65 -17.69 -13.09
C SER A 14 -1.92 -16.26 -12.64
N SER A 15 -0.99 -15.41 -13.08
CA SER A 15 -0.93 -13.94 -13.09
C SER A 15 -0.96 -13.24 -11.73
N ALA A 16 0.19 -13.27 -11.05
CA ALA A 16 0.66 -12.07 -10.38
C ALA A 16 0.71 -10.94 -11.42
N SER A 17 -0.01 -9.87 -11.17
CA SER A 17 -0.07 -8.70 -12.03
C SER A 17 1.31 -8.04 -12.13
N ALA A 18 1.63 -7.37 -13.25
CA ALA A 18 2.90 -6.68 -13.46
C ALA A 18 3.40 -5.80 -12.27
N PRO A 19 2.52 -5.18 -11.45
CA PRO A 19 2.92 -4.49 -10.22
C PRO A 19 3.49 -5.40 -9.13
N GLU A 20 2.98 -6.61 -8.95
CA GLU A 20 3.43 -7.55 -7.89
C GLU A 20 4.83 -8.10 -8.19
N VAL A 21 5.12 -8.37 -9.48
CA VAL A 21 6.46 -8.75 -9.93
C VAL A 21 7.45 -7.60 -9.74
N ARG A 22 7.03 -6.36 -10.03
CA ARG A 22 7.85 -5.16 -9.82
C ARG A 22 8.17 -4.96 -8.35
N MET A 23 7.19 -5.15 -7.47
CA MET A 23 7.37 -5.03 -6.02
C MET A 23 8.32 -6.11 -5.47
N ALA A 24 8.19 -7.35 -5.95
CA ALA A 24 9.11 -8.43 -5.59
C ALA A 24 10.56 -8.14 -6.04
N LEU A 25 10.75 -7.56 -7.23
CA LEU A 25 12.07 -7.16 -7.74
C LEU A 25 12.70 -6.01 -6.93
N TYR A 26 11.91 -5.01 -6.53
CA TYR A 26 12.39 -3.91 -5.68
C TYR A 26 12.83 -4.40 -4.30
N ARG A 27 12.09 -5.34 -3.70
CA ARG A 27 12.43 -5.95 -2.38
C ARG A 27 13.72 -6.76 -2.44
N SER A 28 13.94 -7.49 -3.53
CA SER A 28 15.14 -8.32 -3.75
C SER A 28 16.42 -7.47 -3.91
N ARG A 29 16.36 -6.37 -4.68
CA ARG A 29 17.54 -5.51 -4.93
C ARG A 29 18.02 -4.71 -3.71
N LEU A 30 17.19 -4.55 -2.70
CA LEU A 30 17.51 -3.83 -1.47
C LEU A 30 17.89 -4.78 -0.30
N GLY A 31 18.04 -6.09 -0.56
CA GLY A 31 18.49 -7.07 0.44
C GLY A 31 17.45 -7.41 1.52
N TRP A 32 16.17 -7.12 1.29
CA TRP A 32 15.11 -7.36 2.28
C TRP A 32 14.51 -8.76 2.15
N PRO A 33 14.33 -9.53 3.24
CA PRO A 33 13.80 -10.89 3.16
C PRO A 33 12.31 -10.89 2.78
N VAL A 34 11.95 -11.75 1.82
CA VAL A 34 10.58 -11.98 1.36
C VAL A 34 9.91 -13.05 2.25
N SER A 35 9.65 -12.73 3.53
CA SER A 35 8.68 -13.49 4.36
C SER A 35 8.38 -12.82 5.72
N ARG A 36 7.16 -13.10 6.23
CA ARG A 36 6.52 -12.72 7.52
C ARG A 36 5.93 -11.30 7.62
N VAL A 37 4.64 -11.18 7.30
CA VAL A 37 3.81 -9.99 7.63
C VAL A 37 3.43 -10.06 9.11
N ARG A 38 4.20 -9.41 9.98
CA ARG A 38 3.86 -9.13 11.38
C ARG A 38 3.27 -7.72 11.47
N TYR A 39 2.03 -7.46 11.07
CA TYR A 39 1.47 -6.10 11.19
C TYR A 39 0.02 -6.12 11.66
N GLY A 40 -0.20 -5.61 12.88
CA GLY A 40 -1.51 -5.41 13.50
C GLY A 40 -2.22 -4.20 12.91
N GLY A 41 -2.59 -4.26 11.62
CA GLY A 41 -3.20 -3.14 10.93
C GLY A 41 -3.67 -3.46 9.50
N TYR A 42 -4.41 -2.51 8.92
CA TYR A 42 -4.93 -2.56 7.56
C TYR A 42 -3.92 -2.03 6.55
N GLN A 43 -3.75 -2.74 5.44
CA GLN A 43 -3.12 -2.25 4.21
C GLN A 43 -4.17 -2.20 3.11
N VAL A 44 -4.67 -1.02 2.79
CA VAL A 44 -5.85 -0.84 1.93
C VAL A 44 -5.61 0.18 0.83
N PRO A 45 -6.30 0.05 -0.31
CA PRO A 45 -6.36 1.14 -1.25
C PRO A 45 -7.24 2.27 -0.72
N GLU A 46 -7.03 3.50 -1.18
CA GLU A 46 -7.98 4.57 -0.86
C GLU A 46 -9.36 4.26 -1.45
N TYR A 47 -9.38 3.79 -2.71
CA TYR A 47 -10.59 3.42 -3.44
C TYR A 47 -10.50 1.98 -3.94
N ALA A 48 -11.59 1.23 -3.77
CA ALA A 48 -11.83 -0.07 -4.40
C ALA A 48 -12.96 0.10 -5.43
N GLY A 49 -12.60 0.32 -6.69
CA GLY A 49 -13.56 0.76 -7.71
C GLY A 49 -14.17 2.12 -7.35
N SER A 50 -15.50 2.21 -7.31
CA SER A 50 -16.22 3.42 -6.88
C SER A 50 -16.35 3.58 -5.37
N THR A 51 -15.94 2.57 -4.59
CA THR A 51 -16.09 2.60 -3.12
C THR A 51 -14.87 3.24 -2.49
N GLN A 52 -15.07 4.31 -1.72
CA GLN A 52 -14.02 4.89 -0.88
C GLN A 52 -13.82 4.03 0.37
N VAL A 53 -12.69 3.33 0.43
CA VAL A 53 -12.35 2.44 1.54
C VAL A 53 -11.81 3.25 2.72
N VAL A 54 -10.88 4.17 2.44
CA VAL A 54 -10.24 4.99 3.47
C VAL A 54 -11.03 6.27 3.66
N THR A 55 -11.54 6.46 4.87
CA THR A 55 -12.21 7.69 5.32
C THR A 55 -11.70 8.07 6.72
N PRO A 56 -11.90 9.31 7.18
CA PRO A 56 -11.56 9.67 8.56
C PRO A 56 -12.26 8.79 9.59
N ARG A 57 -13.49 8.34 9.30
CA ARG A 57 -14.25 7.45 10.18
C ARG A 57 -13.64 6.06 10.23
N PHE A 58 -13.22 5.52 9.08
CA PHE A 58 -12.52 4.23 9.01
C PHE A 58 -11.25 4.23 9.85
N ILE A 59 -10.40 5.24 9.68
CA ILE A 59 -9.13 5.39 10.41
C ILE A 59 -9.39 5.45 11.92
N ARG A 60 -10.34 6.29 12.37
CA ARG A 60 -10.70 6.36 13.79
C ARG A 60 -11.16 5.02 14.38
N HIS A 61 -11.93 4.23 13.63
CA HIS A 61 -12.40 2.92 14.10
C HIS A 61 -11.27 1.91 14.17
N ALA A 62 -10.37 1.90 13.17
CA ALA A 62 -9.16 1.07 13.20
C ALA A 62 -8.29 1.42 14.42
N HIS A 63 -8.03 2.71 14.64
CA HIS A 63 -7.24 3.17 15.79
C HIS A 63 -7.89 2.81 17.14
N ARG A 64 -9.22 2.90 17.28
CA ARG A 64 -9.94 2.44 18.49
C ARG A 64 -9.78 0.94 18.74
N ALA A 65 -9.57 0.16 17.69
CA ALA A 65 -9.29 -1.27 17.78
C ALA A 65 -7.79 -1.60 17.97
N GLY A 66 -6.93 -0.58 18.12
CA GLY A 66 -5.48 -0.76 18.21
C GLY A 66 -4.83 -1.15 16.88
N LEU A 67 -5.51 -0.92 15.75
CA LEU A 67 -5.06 -1.28 14.42
C LEU A 67 -4.51 -0.06 13.68
N LEU A 68 -3.33 -0.21 13.07
CA LEU A 68 -2.74 0.80 12.20
C LEU A 68 -3.40 0.80 10.81
N VAL A 69 -3.37 1.91 10.10
CA VAL A 69 -3.87 2.04 8.72
C VAL A 69 -2.77 2.52 7.80
N GLN A 70 -2.43 1.69 6.82
CA GLN A 70 -1.48 2.02 5.76
C GLN A 70 -2.21 2.04 4.41
N VAL A 71 -2.00 3.10 3.63
CA VAL A 71 -2.72 3.32 2.36
C VAL A 71 -1.79 3.14 1.18
N TRP A 72 -2.21 2.37 0.17
CA TRP A 72 -1.45 2.14 -1.06
C TRP A 72 -2.32 2.37 -2.31
N THR A 73 -1.82 2.71 -3.48
CA THR A 73 -0.61 3.50 -3.72
C THR A 73 -1.03 4.95 -3.82
N VAL A 74 -0.42 5.85 -3.04
CA VAL A 74 -0.75 7.28 -3.01
C VAL A 74 0.36 8.05 -3.71
N ASN A 75 0.08 8.63 -4.87
CA ASN A 75 1.10 9.27 -5.70
C ASN A 75 0.96 10.79 -5.81
N GLU A 76 -0.19 11.36 -5.45
CA GLU A 76 -0.44 12.78 -5.53
C GLU A 76 -0.27 13.48 -4.19
N GLU A 77 0.39 14.65 -4.20
CA GLU A 77 0.72 15.40 -2.98
C GLU A 77 -0.51 15.78 -2.16
N VAL A 78 -1.57 16.21 -2.85
CA VAL A 78 -2.83 16.60 -2.22
C VAL A 78 -3.45 15.43 -1.44
N ASP A 79 -3.38 14.22 -2.00
CA ASP A 79 -3.91 13.02 -1.37
C ASP A 79 -3.03 12.56 -0.21
N MET A 80 -1.70 12.66 -0.35
CA MET A 80 -0.78 12.39 0.75
C MET A 80 -1.09 13.28 1.96
N ARG A 81 -1.18 14.59 1.74
CA ARG A 81 -1.50 15.57 2.78
C ARG A 81 -2.85 15.29 3.42
N ARG A 82 -3.88 15.00 2.61
CA ARG A 82 -5.23 14.70 3.07
C ARG A 82 -5.29 13.42 3.90
N LEU A 83 -4.69 12.33 3.44
CA LEU A 83 -4.70 11.04 4.13
C LEU A 83 -3.90 11.09 5.44
N LEU A 84 -2.75 11.78 5.45
CA LEU A 84 -2.00 12.04 6.68
C LEU A 84 -2.79 12.90 7.67
N ALA A 85 -3.48 13.95 7.18
CA ALA A 85 -4.36 14.77 8.01
C ALA A 85 -5.53 13.98 8.59
N TRP A 86 -6.02 12.94 7.89
CA TRP A 86 -7.03 12.02 8.40
C TRP A 86 -6.50 11.01 9.42
N GLY A 87 -5.18 10.90 9.56
CA GLY A 87 -4.51 10.03 10.52
C GLY A 87 -4.01 8.70 9.95
N ALA A 88 -3.81 8.58 8.63
CA ALA A 88 -3.14 7.40 8.08
C ALA A 88 -1.73 7.26 8.68
N ASP A 89 -1.39 6.05 9.14
CA ASP A 89 -0.12 5.78 9.82
C ASP A 89 1.05 5.61 8.85
N ALA A 90 0.77 5.15 7.62
CA ALA A 90 1.75 5.12 6.55
C ALA A 90 1.11 5.27 5.18
N LEU A 91 1.89 5.80 4.23
CA LEU A 91 1.54 5.85 2.82
C LEU A 91 2.56 5.03 2.03
N ILE A 92 2.08 4.20 1.13
CA ILE A 92 2.89 3.49 0.15
C ILE A 92 2.77 4.27 -1.17
N THR A 93 3.90 4.64 -1.76
CA THR A 93 3.98 5.54 -2.90
C THR A 93 5.06 5.11 -3.88
N ASP A 94 4.87 5.42 -5.16
CA ASP A 94 5.93 5.35 -6.17
C ASP A 94 6.80 6.62 -6.17
N ARG A 95 6.40 7.67 -5.41
CA ARG A 95 7.07 8.97 -5.33
C ARG A 95 7.63 9.26 -3.93
N PRO A 96 8.68 8.53 -3.48
CA PRO A 96 9.20 8.63 -2.11
C PRO A 96 9.78 10.01 -1.78
N ALA A 97 10.40 10.69 -2.75
CA ALA A 97 10.93 12.05 -2.55
C ALA A 97 9.81 13.05 -2.24
N LEU A 98 8.69 12.95 -2.95
CA LEU A 98 7.51 13.79 -2.71
C LEU A 98 6.90 13.49 -1.34
N ALA A 99 6.69 12.21 -1.01
CA ALA A 99 6.15 11.84 0.29
C ALA A 99 7.02 12.33 1.46
N ARG A 100 8.34 12.28 1.32
CA ARG A 100 9.26 12.83 2.31
C ARG A 100 9.07 14.34 2.49
N ALA A 101 9.03 15.10 1.40
CA ALA A 101 8.79 16.55 1.46
C ALA A 101 7.43 16.88 2.12
N VAL A 102 6.40 16.09 1.84
CA VAL A 102 5.07 16.24 2.47
C VAL A 102 5.13 16.01 3.97
N VAL A 103 5.76 14.93 4.43
CA VAL A 103 5.88 14.59 5.87
C VAL A 103 6.70 15.65 6.62
N GLU A 104 7.80 16.10 6.04
CA GLU A 104 8.62 17.18 6.61
C GLU A 104 7.81 18.48 6.72
N ALA A 105 7.04 18.83 5.69
CA ALA A 105 6.18 20.02 5.67
C ALA A 105 4.98 19.94 6.62
N THR A 106 4.49 18.73 6.94
CA THR A 106 3.39 18.52 7.90
C THR A 106 3.86 18.40 9.35
N GLY A 107 5.15 18.63 9.61
CA GLY A 107 5.72 18.64 10.96
C GLY A 107 5.81 17.25 11.57
N GLY A 108 6.17 16.25 10.74
CA GLY A 108 6.24 14.82 11.07
C GLY A 108 6.41 14.55 12.56
N ARG A 109 5.31 14.11 13.20
CA ARG A 109 5.29 13.74 14.61
C ARG A 109 6.39 12.70 14.84
N ARG A 110 7.44 13.12 15.56
CA ARG A 110 8.41 12.22 16.18
C ARG A 110 7.78 11.51 17.36
#